data_AF-A0A2E9VAL4-F1
#
_entry.id   AF-A0A2E9VAL4-F1
#
_cell.length_a   1.000
_cell.length_b   1.000
_cell.length_c   1.000
_cell.angle_alpha   90.00
_cell.angle_beta   90.00
_cell.angle_gamma   90.00
#
_symmetry.space_group_name_H-M   'P 1'
#
loop_
_entity.id
_entity.type
_entity.pdbx_description
1 polymer ?
#
loop_
_entity_poly.entity_id
_entity_poly.type
_entity_poly.pdbx_seq_one_letter_code
_entity_poly.pdbx_strand_id
1 'polypeptide(L)'
;MVRLVTFVVMLTPVGVIAQIPSTSHEMYTAWCASCHAENGTGQVDVPTVTVEPMDFTDCSVTTPEPDADWELVIAQGGPVAGLSSQMPGYGDSLSGGQIHALISYIRTFCSEPGWPLGNVNFSRPIFTEKAFPENEVVILPSVSHGDEENGGQGVIKAVYERRFGTRGQFEISAPWQINAVGGRSTGLNDVTLGAKYVLHANSASTRILSGGVEVKILTGTKNQGDGGNTTALEPYLLAGFAVSDFSLQTELKIEMPMSDVTEVTEVVYNLYGGRDLSGLPSTWSIGIELNGVDDRLAVTPQLRKGLTKTGALATAWGVRIPIVNRHRQHVQWVGYFLWEYRDPVRAAP
;
A
#
# COMPACT_ATOMS: atom_id res chain seq x y z
N MET A 1 -1.00 -44.89 80.42
CA MET A 1 -0.34 -45.45 79.22
C MET A 1 -0.96 -44.81 77.98
N VAL A 2 -0.10 -44.09 77.24
CA VAL A 2 -0.17 -43.67 75.82
C VAL A 2 -1.49 -43.12 75.26
N ARG A 3 -1.57 -41.78 75.09
CA ARG A 3 -2.48 -41.11 74.16
C ARG A 3 -1.88 -41.18 72.74
N LEU A 4 -2.52 -41.93 71.84
CA LEU A 4 -2.21 -41.89 70.41
C LEU A 4 -2.91 -40.66 69.80
N VAL A 5 -2.13 -39.67 69.36
CA VAL A 5 -2.62 -38.56 68.55
C VAL A 5 -2.40 -38.95 67.09
N THR A 6 -3.50 -39.30 66.40
CA THR A 6 -3.46 -39.60 64.96
C THR A 6 -3.41 -38.28 64.20
N PHE A 7 -2.26 -37.99 63.59
CA PHE A 7 -2.07 -36.83 62.72
C PHE A 7 -2.55 -37.19 61.30
N VAL A 8 -3.70 -36.67 60.89
CA VAL A 8 -4.20 -36.81 59.53
C VAL A 8 -3.53 -35.75 58.67
N VAL A 9 -2.61 -36.18 57.79
CA VAL A 9 -2.01 -35.32 56.77
C VAL A 9 -3.00 -35.17 55.62
N MET A 10 -3.65 -34.00 55.52
CA MET A 10 -4.38 -33.62 54.31
C MET A 10 -3.36 -33.24 53.23
N LEU A 11 -3.16 -34.13 52.25
CA LEU A 11 -2.52 -33.78 50.98
C LEU A 11 -3.53 -33.02 50.13
N THR A 12 -3.43 -31.69 50.10
CA THR A 12 -4.12 -30.86 49.10
C THR A 12 -3.41 -31.01 47.76
N PRO A 13 -4.08 -31.48 46.69
CA PRO A 13 -3.49 -31.44 45.37
C PRO A 13 -3.31 -29.97 44.96
N VAL A 14 -2.06 -29.52 44.87
CA VAL A 14 -1.74 -28.26 44.20
C VAL A 14 -1.91 -28.53 42.72
N GLY A 15 -3.09 -28.21 42.18
CA GLY A 15 -3.29 -28.15 40.74
C GLY A 15 -2.36 -27.07 40.19
N VAL A 16 -1.31 -27.47 39.48
CA VAL A 16 -0.55 -26.55 38.63
C VAL A 16 -1.49 -26.21 37.48
N ILE A 17 -2.26 -25.13 37.64
CA ILE A 17 -2.91 -24.49 36.50
C ILE A 17 -1.72 -23.99 35.66
N ALA A 18 -1.53 -24.56 34.48
CA ALA A 18 -0.61 -24.00 33.50
C ALA A 18 -1.04 -22.55 33.29
N GLN A 19 -0.24 -21.61 33.81
CA GLN A 19 -0.55 -20.20 33.73
C GLN A 19 -0.47 -19.83 32.26
N ILE A 20 -1.58 -19.32 31.71
CA ILE A 20 -1.62 -18.81 30.35
C ILE A 20 -0.50 -17.76 30.25
N PRO A 21 0.43 -17.89 29.28
CA PRO A 21 1.48 -16.90 29.04
C PRO A 21 0.91 -15.48 29.10
N SER A 22 1.51 -14.64 29.93
CA SER A 22 0.93 -13.32 30.23
C SER A 22 1.73 -12.17 29.65
N THR A 23 3.02 -12.40 29.35
CA THR A 23 3.88 -11.44 28.65
C THR A 23 3.92 -11.73 27.15
N SER A 24 4.17 -10.71 26.33
CA SER A 24 4.25 -10.86 24.87
C SER A 24 5.36 -11.81 24.42
N HIS A 25 6.51 -11.81 25.11
CA HIS A 25 7.59 -12.76 24.89
C HIS A 25 7.16 -14.20 25.19
N GLU A 26 6.55 -14.47 26.35
CA GLU A 26 6.07 -15.82 26.68
C GLU A 26 4.99 -16.31 25.71
N MET A 27 4.08 -15.42 25.27
CA MET A 27 3.07 -15.74 24.25
C MET A 27 3.72 -16.09 22.91
N TYR A 28 4.73 -15.32 22.49
CA TYR A 28 5.48 -15.59 21.26
C TYR A 28 6.20 -16.94 21.32
N THR A 29 6.96 -17.19 22.38
CA THR A 29 7.65 -18.48 22.60
C THR A 29 6.66 -19.65 22.61
N ALA A 30 5.51 -19.49 23.26
CA ALA A 30 4.53 -20.57 23.39
C ALA A 30 3.80 -20.90 22.08
N TRP A 31 3.49 -19.91 21.24
CA TRP A 31 2.55 -20.07 20.13
C TRP A 31 3.10 -19.72 18.75
N CYS A 32 4.18 -18.96 18.66
CA CYS A 32 4.73 -18.48 17.38
C CYS A 32 6.09 -19.12 17.08
N ALA A 33 6.96 -19.21 18.08
CA ALA A 33 8.38 -19.58 17.90
C ALA A 33 8.61 -21.00 17.35
N SER A 34 7.67 -21.93 17.52
CA SER A 34 7.80 -23.28 16.96
C SER A 34 7.80 -23.30 15.42
N CYS A 35 7.26 -22.26 14.79
CA CYS A 35 7.30 -22.06 13.34
C CYS A 35 8.18 -20.85 12.99
N HIS A 36 8.02 -19.72 13.68
CA HIS A 36 8.70 -18.47 13.37
C HIS A 36 10.11 -18.32 13.99
N ALA A 37 10.59 -19.36 14.69
CA ALA A 37 11.84 -19.38 15.47
C ALA A 37 11.88 -18.37 16.63
N GLU A 38 12.65 -18.66 17.69
CA GLU A 38 12.78 -17.75 18.86
C GLU A 38 13.40 -16.39 18.47
N ASN A 39 14.23 -16.38 17.44
CA ASN A 39 14.89 -15.18 16.92
C ASN A 39 14.09 -14.49 15.79
N GLY A 40 12.88 -14.98 15.46
CA GLY A 40 12.01 -14.38 14.45
C GLY A 40 12.37 -14.68 13.00
N THR A 41 13.40 -15.48 12.71
CA THR A 41 13.86 -15.68 11.32
C THR A 41 13.01 -16.66 10.51
N GLY A 42 12.05 -17.34 11.13
CA GLY A 42 11.31 -18.44 10.49
C GLY A 42 12.12 -19.72 10.28
N GLN A 43 13.38 -19.74 10.70
CA GLN A 43 14.29 -20.88 10.49
C GLN A 43 14.40 -21.70 11.78
N VAL A 44 13.74 -22.86 11.79
CA VAL A 44 13.79 -23.83 12.88
C VAL A 44 14.56 -25.08 12.47
N ASP A 45 15.26 -25.73 13.41
CA ASP A 45 16.06 -26.93 13.13
C ASP A 45 15.22 -28.09 12.56
N VAL A 46 13.96 -28.20 13.00
CA VAL A 46 13.01 -29.22 12.56
C VAL A 46 11.70 -28.55 12.17
N PRO A 47 11.51 -28.21 10.87
CA PRO A 47 10.29 -27.59 10.38
C PRO A 47 9.06 -28.48 10.62
N THR A 48 8.00 -27.89 11.16
CA THR A 48 6.69 -28.53 11.37
C THR A 48 5.66 -28.15 10.31
N VAL A 49 6.03 -27.20 9.44
CA VAL A 49 5.24 -26.68 8.33
C VAL A 49 6.02 -26.83 7.03
N THR A 50 5.33 -26.88 5.90
CA THR A 50 5.93 -27.04 4.57
C THR A 50 6.19 -25.72 3.86
N VAL A 51 5.52 -24.66 4.30
CA VAL A 51 5.77 -23.29 3.82
C VAL A 51 6.83 -22.62 4.68
N GLU A 52 7.66 -21.79 4.06
CA GLU A 52 8.62 -20.95 4.78
C GLU A 52 7.87 -19.83 5.51
N PRO A 53 7.94 -19.75 6.85
CA PRO A 53 7.35 -18.64 7.59
C PRO A 53 8.05 -17.32 7.27
N MET A 54 7.32 -16.21 7.36
CA MET A 54 7.90 -14.87 7.19
C MET A 54 9.06 -14.65 8.19
N ASP A 55 10.19 -14.19 7.68
CA ASP A 55 11.33 -13.72 8.48
C ASP A 55 11.00 -12.33 9.04
N PHE A 56 10.75 -12.26 10.35
CA PHE A 56 10.43 -11.02 11.06
C PHE A 56 11.63 -10.07 11.21
N THR A 57 12.85 -10.54 10.94
CA THR A 57 14.05 -9.71 10.91
C THR A 57 14.23 -8.98 9.57
N ASP A 58 13.57 -9.45 8.50
CA ASP A 58 13.51 -8.75 7.22
C ASP A 58 12.50 -7.59 7.30
N CYS A 59 13.02 -6.42 7.67
CA CYS A 59 12.25 -5.18 7.72
C CYS A 59 11.56 -4.83 6.39
N SER A 60 12.13 -5.23 5.25
CA SER A 60 11.61 -4.86 3.94
C SER A 60 10.31 -5.57 3.56
N VAL A 61 10.05 -6.72 4.18
CA VAL A 61 8.85 -7.54 3.97
C VAL A 61 7.85 -7.36 5.11
N THR A 62 8.30 -7.07 6.32
CA THR A 62 7.44 -7.02 7.51
C THR A 62 6.80 -5.66 7.75
N THR A 63 7.54 -4.57 7.47
CA THR A 63 7.09 -3.19 7.71
C THR A 63 6.01 -2.67 6.75
N PRO A 64 5.90 -3.11 5.48
CA PRO A 64 4.82 -2.67 4.58
C PRO A 64 3.41 -3.06 5.05
N GLU A 65 3.28 -4.14 5.82
CA GLU A 65 1.99 -4.67 6.29
C GLU A 65 1.46 -3.86 7.48
N PRO A 66 0.21 -3.35 7.44
CA PRO A 66 -0.40 -2.62 8.56
C PRO A 66 -0.73 -3.55 9.72
N ASP A 67 -0.70 -3.03 10.95
CA ASP A 67 -1.01 -3.84 12.15
C ASP A 67 -2.38 -4.51 12.12
N ALA A 68 -3.35 -3.96 11.38
CA ALA A 68 -4.66 -4.57 11.19
C ALA A 68 -4.58 -5.93 10.49
N ASP A 69 -3.66 -6.09 9.53
CA ASP A 69 -3.46 -7.36 8.82
C ASP A 69 -2.74 -8.37 9.71
N TRP A 70 -1.80 -7.93 10.55
CA TRP A 70 -1.19 -8.76 11.59
C TRP A 70 -2.21 -9.25 12.60
N GLU A 71 -3.09 -8.36 13.08
CA GLU A 71 -4.17 -8.71 14.01
C GLU A 71 -5.12 -9.74 13.39
N LEU A 72 -5.51 -9.51 12.14
CA LEU A 72 -6.37 -10.39 11.38
C LEU A 72 -5.77 -11.81 11.26
N VAL A 73 -4.49 -11.91 10.89
CA VAL A 73 -3.79 -13.19 10.72
C VAL A 73 -3.55 -13.88 12.06
N ILE A 74 -3.16 -13.16 13.12
CA ILE A 74 -2.98 -13.77 14.45
C ILE A 74 -4.32 -14.28 14.99
N ALA A 75 -5.41 -13.53 14.80
CA ALA A 75 -6.72 -13.92 15.30
C ALA A 75 -7.32 -15.10 14.52
N GLN A 76 -7.25 -15.08 13.19
CA GLN A 76 -8.03 -15.98 12.33
C GLN A 76 -7.18 -16.98 11.52
N GLY A 77 -5.86 -16.90 11.62
CA GLY A 77 -4.91 -17.76 10.91
C GLY A 77 -4.63 -17.29 9.49
N GLY A 78 -3.66 -17.92 8.83
CA GLY A 78 -3.19 -17.52 7.50
C GLY A 78 -4.25 -17.42 6.39
N PRO A 79 -5.22 -18.35 6.28
CA PRO A 79 -6.16 -18.38 5.14
C PRO A 79 -7.06 -17.15 4.98
N VAL A 80 -7.25 -16.36 6.02
CA VAL A 80 -8.06 -15.13 5.96
C VAL A 80 -7.39 -14.07 5.07
N ALA A 81 -6.05 -13.98 5.13
CA ALA A 81 -5.22 -13.07 4.36
C ALA A 81 -4.57 -13.76 3.15
N GLY A 82 -5.03 -14.96 2.78
CA GLY A 82 -4.49 -15.69 1.64
C GLY A 82 -3.08 -16.26 1.86
N LEU A 83 -2.72 -16.50 3.12
CA LEU A 83 -1.50 -17.21 3.52
C LEU A 83 -1.81 -18.70 3.76
N SER A 84 -0.79 -19.47 4.13
CA SER A 84 -0.91 -20.93 4.31
C SER A 84 -1.92 -21.32 5.39
N SER A 85 -2.62 -22.43 5.16
CA SER A 85 -3.50 -23.07 6.14
C SER A 85 -2.77 -23.67 7.34
N GLN A 86 -1.45 -23.81 7.24
CA GLN A 86 -0.60 -24.27 8.34
C GLN A 86 -0.36 -23.20 9.41
N MET A 87 -0.68 -21.93 9.13
CA MET A 87 -0.64 -20.86 10.14
C MET A 87 -1.99 -20.81 10.89
N PRO A 88 -2.06 -21.29 12.14
CA PRO A 88 -3.30 -21.32 12.91
C PRO A 88 -3.72 -19.93 13.38
N GLY A 89 -5.01 -19.79 13.69
CA GLY A 89 -5.56 -18.61 14.38
C GLY A 89 -5.62 -18.81 15.88
N TYR A 90 -5.43 -17.72 16.63
CA TYR A 90 -5.37 -17.71 18.09
C TYR A 90 -6.44 -16.83 18.75
N GLY A 91 -7.43 -16.35 18.00
CA GLY A 91 -8.47 -15.42 18.49
C GLY A 91 -9.35 -15.97 19.62
N ASP A 92 -9.50 -17.30 19.72
CA ASP A 92 -10.23 -17.94 20.83
C ASP A 92 -9.40 -18.02 22.13
N SER A 93 -8.08 -17.93 22.01
CA SER A 93 -7.12 -18.03 23.12
C SER A 93 -6.59 -16.67 23.57
N LEU A 94 -6.66 -15.67 22.69
CA LEU A 94 -6.09 -14.35 22.89
C LEU A 94 -7.13 -13.24 22.83
N SER A 95 -7.10 -12.36 23.84
CA SER A 95 -7.81 -11.08 23.75
C SER A 95 -7.14 -10.14 22.74
N GLY A 96 -7.90 -9.19 22.17
CA GLY A 96 -7.35 -8.19 21.24
C GLY A 96 -6.18 -7.39 21.83
N GLY A 97 -6.22 -7.09 23.13
CA GLY A 97 -5.10 -6.42 23.83
C GLY A 97 -3.83 -7.28 23.88
N GLN A 98 -3.96 -8.60 24.05
CA GLN A 98 -2.82 -9.52 23.98
C GLN A 98 -2.29 -9.68 22.57
N ILE A 99 -3.17 -9.71 21.55
CA ILE A 99 -2.75 -9.72 20.13
C ILE A 99 -1.95 -8.46 19.81
N HIS A 100 -2.43 -7.28 20.21
CA HIS A 100 -1.72 -6.02 19.99
C HIS A 100 -0.35 -5.99 20.71
N ALA A 101 -0.27 -6.53 21.93
CA ALA A 101 0.99 -6.67 22.66
C ALA A 101 1.95 -7.66 21.96
N LEU A 102 1.43 -8.73 21.38
CA LEU A 102 2.20 -9.70 20.60
C LEU A 102 2.74 -9.08 19.31
N ILE A 103 1.92 -8.31 18.58
CA ILE A 103 2.37 -7.54 17.40
C ILE A 103 3.51 -6.60 17.79
N SER A 104 3.34 -5.84 18.89
CA SER A 104 4.38 -4.94 19.38
C SER A 104 5.70 -5.67 19.66
N TYR A 105 5.65 -6.90 20.17
CA TYR A 105 6.83 -7.74 20.37
C TYR A 105 7.42 -8.23 19.04
N ILE A 106 6.60 -8.72 18.11
CA ILE A 106 7.07 -9.18 16.79
C ILE A 106 7.77 -8.04 16.02
N ARG A 107 7.25 -6.82 16.09
CA ARG A 107 7.87 -5.64 15.46
C ARG A 107 9.29 -5.36 15.96
N THR A 108 9.70 -5.87 17.13
CA THR A 108 11.05 -5.68 17.67
C THR A 108 12.13 -6.51 16.96
N PHE A 109 11.76 -7.53 16.18
CA PHE A 109 12.71 -8.29 15.38
C PHE A 109 13.29 -7.46 14.22
N CYS A 110 12.53 -6.52 13.67
CA CYS A 110 13.06 -5.52 12.76
C CYS A 110 13.87 -4.46 13.54
N SER A 111 15.19 -4.48 13.38
CA SER A 111 16.12 -3.61 14.12
C SER A 111 16.34 -2.23 13.48
N GLU A 112 15.73 -1.95 12.33
CA GLU A 112 15.92 -0.73 11.56
C GLU A 112 14.72 0.23 11.72
N PRO A 113 14.81 1.29 12.56
CA PRO A 113 13.68 2.20 12.81
C PRO A 113 13.37 3.14 11.62
N GLY A 114 14.16 3.08 10.55
CA GLY A 114 13.99 3.94 9.39
C GLY A 114 12.76 3.62 8.54
N TRP A 115 12.27 2.38 8.61
CA TRP A 115 11.16 1.90 7.79
C TRP A 115 9.82 2.48 8.24
N PRO A 116 9.03 3.08 7.33
CA PRO A 116 7.66 3.45 7.63
C PRO A 116 6.79 2.18 7.75
N LEU A 117 5.91 2.12 8.76
CA LEU A 117 5.01 0.98 8.93
C LEU A 117 3.78 1.10 8.01
N GLY A 118 3.22 -0.04 7.62
CA GLY A 118 2.04 -0.17 6.78
C GLY A 118 0.79 0.54 7.29
N ASN A 119 0.76 0.92 8.58
CA ASN A 119 -0.32 1.73 9.16
C ASN A 119 -0.49 3.10 8.45
N VAL A 120 0.52 3.54 7.69
CA VAL A 120 0.45 4.74 6.82
C VAL A 120 0.48 4.40 5.32
N ASN A 121 0.33 3.13 4.96
CA ASN A 121 0.15 2.64 3.60
C ASN A 121 -1.35 2.60 3.26
N PHE A 122 -1.85 3.70 2.69
CA PHE A 122 -3.27 3.82 2.38
C PHE A 122 -3.60 3.27 0.99
N SER A 123 -4.86 2.88 0.78
CA SER A 123 -5.39 2.47 -0.52
C SER A 123 -5.04 3.47 -1.64
N ARG A 124 -4.50 2.97 -2.76
CA ARG A 124 -4.06 3.80 -3.90
C ARG A 124 -5.22 4.56 -4.58
N PRO A 125 -5.16 5.89 -4.68
CA PRO A 125 -6.02 6.68 -5.56
C PRO A 125 -5.72 6.41 -7.05
N ILE A 126 -6.58 6.87 -7.96
CA ILE A 126 -6.32 6.74 -9.40
C ILE A 126 -5.27 7.77 -9.86
N PHE A 127 -5.43 9.04 -9.45
CA PHE A 127 -4.56 10.14 -9.89
C PHE A 127 -3.55 10.60 -8.83
N THR A 128 -3.99 10.74 -7.58
CA THR A 128 -3.13 11.18 -6.47
C THR A 128 -2.09 10.11 -6.15
N GLU A 129 -0.81 10.46 -6.21
CA GLU A 129 0.30 9.56 -5.89
C GLU A 129 0.38 9.24 -4.38
N LYS A 130 0.81 8.01 -4.04
CA LYS A 130 0.91 7.56 -2.64
C LYS A 130 2.15 8.15 -1.98
N ALA A 131 1.98 8.70 -0.78
CA ALA A 131 3.12 9.13 0.02
C ALA A 131 3.96 7.95 0.53
N PHE A 132 3.35 6.78 0.75
CA PHE A 132 4.07 5.57 1.14
C PHE A 132 4.97 5.09 -0.03
N PRO A 133 6.20 4.63 0.25
CA PRO A 133 7.04 4.03 -0.79
C PRO A 133 6.46 2.65 -1.15
N GLU A 134 6.62 2.16 -2.37
CA GLU A 134 5.97 0.93 -2.86
C GLU A 134 6.86 0.06 -3.73
N ASN A 135 6.41 -1.19 -3.92
CA ASN A 135 6.97 -2.17 -4.83
C ASN A 135 5.85 -2.63 -5.79
N GLU A 136 5.32 -1.69 -6.55
CA GLU A 136 4.13 -1.90 -7.37
C GLU A 136 4.43 -1.83 -8.88
N VAL A 137 3.68 -2.61 -9.65
CA VAL A 137 3.44 -2.37 -11.08
C VAL A 137 2.00 -1.92 -11.23
N VAL A 138 1.80 -0.75 -11.84
CA VAL A 138 0.45 -0.18 -12.04
C VAL A 138 0.21 0.07 -13.53
N ILE A 139 -0.90 -0.43 -14.04
CA ILE A 139 -1.38 -0.19 -15.40
C ILE A 139 -2.63 0.66 -15.32
N LEU A 140 -2.55 1.90 -15.82
CA LEU A 140 -3.62 2.90 -15.75
C LEU A 140 -4.20 3.14 -17.15
N PRO A 141 -5.28 2.44 -17.54
CA PRO A 141 -6.04 2.79 -18.73
C PRO A 141 -6.89 4.04 -18.47
N SER A 142 -6.97 4.90 -19.49
CA SER A 142 -7.95 5.98 -19.55
C SER A 142 -8.54 6.11 -20.95
N VAL A 143 -9.81 6.48 -21.02
CA VAL A 143 -10.54 6.69 -22.28
C VAL A 143 -11.31 7.99 -22.18
N SER A 144 -11.00 8.92 -23.09
CA SER A 144 -11.70 10.19 -23.23
C SER A 144 -12.69 10.08 -24.38
N HIS A 145 -13.95 10.44 -24.14
CA HIS A 145 -14.90 10.64 -25.25
C HIS A 145 -14.58 12.00 -25.89
N GLY A 146 -14.12 12.00 -27.14
CA GLY A 146 -13.99 13.21 -27.94
C GLY A 146 -15.28 13.54 -28.69
N ASP A 147 -15.34 14.75 -29.22
CA ASP A 147 -16.47 15.23 -30.03
C ASP A 147 -16.41 14.62 -31.45
N GLU A 148 -17.47 14.81 -32.25
CA GLU A 148 -17.63 14.19 -33.60
C GLU A 148 -16.43 14.39 -34.54
N GLU A 149 -15.66 15.48 -34.38
CA GLU A 149 -14.44 15.77 -35.17
C GLU A 149 -13.18 15.06 -34.66
N ASN A 150 -13.05 14.83 -33.35
CA ASN A 150 -11.81 14.35 -32.71
C ASN A 150 -11.87 12.88 -32.27
N GLY A 151 -13.09 12.34 -32.13
CA GLY A 151 -13.44 11.00 -31.65
C GLY A 151 -12.70 10.52 -30.40
N GLY A 152 -12.81 9.24 -30.08
CA GLY A 152 -12.29 8.68 -28.82
C GLY A 152 -10.76 8.61 -28.77
N GLN A 153 -10.17 9.03 -27.64
CA GLN A 153 -8.74 8.88 -27.34
C GLN A 153 -8.56 7.93 -26.16
N GLY A 154 -7.66 6.95 -26.30
CA GLY A 154 -7.27 6.03 -25.24
C GLY A 154 -5.82 6.23 -24.83
N VAL A 155 -5.52 6.12 -23.55
CA VAL A 155 -4.15 6.09 -23.02
C VAL A 155 -4.00 4.90 -22.09
N ILE A 156 -2.86 4.22 -22.15
CA ILE A 156 -2.45 3.21 -21.19
C ILE A 156 -1.12 3.66 -20.60
N LYS A 157 -1.09 4.04 -19.33
CA LYS A 157 0.16 4.34 -18.60
C LYS A 157 0.60 3.11 -17.83
N ALA A 158 1.83 2.64 -18.01
CA ALA A 158 2.45 1.68 -17.11
C ALA A 158 3.39 2.40 -16.15
N VAL A 159 3.38 2.01 -14.89
CA VAL A 159 4.24 2.54 -13.82
C VAL A 159 4.92 1.35 -13.14
N TYR A 160 6.22 1.46 -12.93
CA TYR A 160 7.00 0.55 -12.11
C TYR A 160 7.61 1.32 -10.95
N GLU A 161 7.28 0.91 -9.74
CA GLU A 161 7.72 1.51 -8.49
C GLU A 161 8.58 0.51 -7.73
N ARG A 162 9.72 0.96 -7.20
CA ARG A 162 10.58 0.09 -6.39
C ARG A 162 11.22 0.86 -5.25
N ARG A 163 11.08 0.30 -4.05
CA ARG A 163 11.76 0.79 -2.85
C ARG A 163 13.27 0.59 -2.93
N PHE A 164 14.00 1.54 -2.34
CA PHE A 164 15.43 1.41 -2.08
C PHE A 164 15.78 2.05 -0.73
N GLY A 165 16.64 1.37 0.03
CA GLY A 165 16.85 1.71 1.43
C GLY A 165 15.55 1.65 2.23
N THR A 166 15.52 2.34 3.36
CA THR A 166 14.39 2.28 4.32
C THR A 166 13.24 3.24 3.97
N ARG A 167 13.50 4.28 3.16
CA ARG A 167 12.57 5.41 2.93
C ARG A 167 12.51 5.89 1.48
N GLY A 168 13.34 5.35 0.59
CA GLY A 168 13.42 5.77 -0.80
C GLY A 168 12.57 4.89 -1.72
N GLN A 169 12.11 5.46 -2.81
CA GLN A 169 11.52 4.76 -3.95
C GLN A 169 11.98 5.44 -5.24
N PHE A 170 12.25 4.65 -6.26
CA PHE A 170 12.31 5.16 -7.63
C PHE A 170 11.09 4.69 -8.41
N GLU A 171 10.72 5.47 -9.43
CA GLU A 171 9.58 5.19 -10.29
C GLU A 171 9.98 5.37 -11.76
N ILE A 172 9.44 4.52 -12.62
CA ILE A 172 9.53 4.67 -14.07
C ILE A 172 8.11 4.60 -14.61
N SER A 173 7.70 5.59 -15.40
CA SER A 173 6.39 5.59 -16.04
C SER A 173 6.45 5.80 -17.55
N ALA A 174 5.62 5.06 -18.28
CA ALA A 174 5.56 5.04 -19.73
C ALA A 174 4.10 5.10 -20.19
N PRO A 175 3.65 6.20 -20.83
CA PRO A 175 2.31 6.32 -21.39
C PRO A 175 2.27 5.94 -22.87
N TRP A 176 1.38 5.03 -23.25
CA TRP A 176 1.05 4.73 -24.65
C TRP A 176 -0.30 5.35 -25.01
N GLN A 177 -0.30 6.19 -26.04
CA GLN A 177 -1.50 6.78 -26.60
C GLN A 177 -2.01 5.94 -27.77
N ILE A 178 -3.32 5.75 -27.80
CA ILE A 178 -4.06 5.01 -28.83
C ILE A 178 -5.12 5.96 -29.37
N ASN A 179 -4.95 6.39 -30.63
CA ASN A 179 -5.91 7.25 -31.31
C ASN A 179 -6.78 6.39 -32.24
N ALA A 180 -8.10 6.54 -32.12
CA ALA A 180 -9.07 5.77 -32.91
C ALA A 180 -9.62 6.54 -34.13
N VAL A 181 -9.30 7.82 -34.30
CA VAL A 181 -9.84 8.67 -35.37
C VAL A 181 -8.93 8.71 -36.59
N GLY A 182 -9.53 8.49 -37.77
CA GLY A 182 -8.82 8.51 -39.06
C GLY A 182 -7.96 7.27 -39.36
N GLY A 183 -7.91 6.29 -38.45
CA GLY A 183 -7.07 5.10 -38.49
C GLY A 183 -6.46 4.81 -37.13
N ARG A 184 -6.21 3.53 -36.79
CA ARG A 184 -5.60 3.17 -35.50
C ARG A 184 -4.12 3.54 -35.51
N SER A 185 -3.75 4.59 -34.80
CA SER A 185 -2.34 4.93 -34.53
C SER A 185 -2.01 4.73 -33.05
N THR A 186 -0.79 4.27 -32.79
CA THR A 186 -0.27 4.03 -31.44
C THR A 186 1.08 4.70 -31.31
N GLY A 187 1.28 5.47 -30.24
CA GLY A 187 2.53 6.16 -29.96
C GLY A 187 2.90 6.04 -28.49
N LEU A 188 4.19 5.87 -28.20
CA LEU A 188 4.72 6.09 -26.86
C LEU A 188 4.84 7.60 -26.66
N ASN A 189 4.38 8.11 -25.52
CA ASN A 189 4.55 9.49 -25.08
C ASN A 189 5.82 9.63 -24.24
N ASP A 190 5.99 10.76 -23.57
CA ASP A 190 7.18 11.02 -22.76
C ASP A 190 7.26 10.11 -21.54
N VAL A 191 8.43 9.48 -21.37
CA VAL A 191 8.74 8.62 -20.23
C VAL A 191 9.16 9.48 -19.05
N THR A 192 8.66 9.16 -17.86
CA THR A 192 9.04 9.87 -16.62
C THR A 192 9.89 8.96 -15.74
N LEU A 193 10.97 9.52 -15.19
CA LEU A 193 11.75 8.91 -14.12
C LEU A 193 11.55 9.70 -12.83
N GLY A 194 11.14 9.03 -11.76
CA GLY A 194 10.85 9.63 -10.46
C GLY A 194 11.72 9.10 -9.35
N ALA A 195 11.97 9.94 -8.34
CA ALA A 195 12.51 9.54 -7.05
C ALA A 195 11.69 10.17 -5.92
N LYS A 196 11.29 9.34 -4.95
CA LYS A 196 10.45 9.69 -3.79
C LYS A 196 11.21 9.34 -2.51
N TYR A 197 11.08 10.17 -1.48
CA TYR A 197 11.65 9.92 -0.16
C TYR A 197 10.68 10.30 0.95
N VAL A 198 10.52 9.41 1.94
CA VAL A 198 9.67 9.67 3.11
C VAL A 198 10.36 10.64 4.07
N LEU A 199 9.82 11.86 4.16
CA LEU A 199 10.32 12.93 5.02
C LEU A 199 9.86 12.72 6.46
N HIS A 200 8.61 12.31 6.65
CA HIS A 200 8.02 12.07 7.96
C HIS A 200 6.99 10.95 7.89
N ALA A 201 7.00 10.06 8.89
CA ALA A 201 5.98 9.04 9.07
C ALA A 201 5.73 8.85 10.57
N ASN A 202 4.46 8.79 10.94
CA ASN A 202 4.02 8.54 12.30
C ASN A 202 2.80 7.61 12.27
N SER A 203 3.04 6.33 12.57
CA SER A 203 2.02 5.28 12.56
C SER A 203 0.97 5.45 13.65
N ALA A 204 1.33 6.00 14.83
CA ALA A 204 0.39 6.22 15.92
C ALA A 204 -0.66 7.28 15.59
N SER A 205 -0.26 8.32 14.84
CA SER A 205 -1.17 9.36 14.35
C SER A 205 -1.63 9.12 12.91
N THR A 206 -1.24 8.00 12.30
CA THR A 206 -1.52 7.60 10.91
C THR A 206 -1.25 8.73 9.90
N ARG A 207 -0.05 9.35 9.99
CA ARG A 207 0.38 10.47 9.12
C ARG A 207 1.66 10.15 8.39
N ILE A 208 1.72 10.54 7.12
CA ILE A 208 2.93 10.44 6.29
C ILE A 208 3.09 11.68 5.41
N LEU A 209 4.34 12.08 5.22
CA LEU A 209 4.76 13.15 4.31
C LEU A 209 5.98 12.66 3.53
N SER A 210 5.89 12.78 2.20
CA SER A 210 6.97 12.44 1.28
C SER A 210 7.21 13.59 0.32
N GLY A 211 8.45 13.70 -0.13
CA GLY A 211 8.85 14.62 -1.18
C GLY A 211 9.58 13.87 -2.27
N GLY A 212 9.54 14.41 -3.48
CA GLY A 212 10.21 13.77 -4.60
C GLY A 212 10.43 14.70 -5.77
N VAL A 213 11.03 14.13 -6.80
CA VAL A 213 11.28 14.79 -8.06
C VAL A 213 11.08 13.80 -9.20
N GLU A 214 10.40 14.25 -10.23
CA GLU A 214 10.21 13.55 -11.50
C GLU A 214 10.95 14.29 -12.62
N VAL A 215 11.42 13.55 -13.61
CA VAL A 215 12.03 14.07 -14.83
C VAL A 215 11.26 13.48 -16.01
N LYS A 216 10.58 14.34 -16.77
CA LYS A 216 9.81 13.98 -17.97
C LYS A 216 10.70 14.09 -19.19
N ILE A 217 11.01 12.95 -19.80
CA ILE A 217 11.98 12.81 -20.89
C ILE A 217 11.24 12.76 -22.23
N LEU A 218 11.70 13.56 -23.19
CA LEU A 218 11.17 13.64 -24.56
C LEU A 218 11.44 12.36 -25.38
N THR A 219 10.77 11.27 -25.04
CA THR A 219 10.84 9.99 -25.76
C THR A 219 9.71 9.80 -26.75
N GLY A 220 8.72 10.71 -26.74
CA GLY A 220 7.54 10.61 -27.58
C GLY A 220 7.83 10.72 -29.08
N THR A 221 7.08 9.97 -29.89
CA THR A 221 7.09 10.17 -31.35
C THR A 221 6.38 11.50 -31.64
N LYS A 222 7.15 12.52 -32.06
CA LYS A 222 6.62 13.86 -32.39
C LYS A 222 5.47 13.77 -33.39
N ASN A 223 4.23 13.90 -32.92
CA ASN A 223 3.11 14.33 -33.74
C ASN A 223 2.90 15.81 -33.46
N GLN A 224 2.75 16.60 -34.52
CA GLN A 224 2.60 18.05 -34.44
C GLN A 224 1.44 18.42 -33.50
N GLY A 225 1.74 19.11 -32.40
CA GLY A 225 0.72 19.81 -31.59
C GLY A 225 0.86 19.71 -30.08
N ASP A 226 1.34 18.58 -29.54
CA ASP A 226 1.28 18.31 -28.10
C ASP A 226 2.67 18.01 -27.52
N GLY A 227 3.14 18.87 -26.61
CA GLY A 227 4.31 18.60 -25.76
C GLY A 227 5.45 19.61 -25.91
N GLY A 228 5.87 20.21 -24.79
CA GLY A 228 6.95 21.20 -24.71
C GLY A 228 8.24 20.70 -25.34
N ASN A 229 8.98 21.59 -26.01
CA ASN A 229 10.20 21.24 -26.75
C ASN A 229 11.40 20.84 -25.85
N THR A 230 11.19 20.67 -24.54
CA THR A 230 12.25 20.51 -23.54
C THR A 230 11.88 19.47 -22.49
N THR A 231 12.86 18.72 -21.99
CA THR A 231 12.73 17.91 -20.76
C THR A 231 12.23 18.79 -19.61
N ALA A 232 11.29 18.27 -18.81
CA ALA A 232 10.76 18.98 -17.65
C ALA A 232 11.20 18.31 -16.34
N LEU A 233 11.33 19.14 -15.30
CA LEU A 233 11.58 18.76 -13.92
C LEU A 233 10.32 19.00 -13.10
N GLU A 234 9.90 18.01 -12.33
CA GLU A 234 8.65 18.02 -11.58
C GLU A 234 8.90 17.68 -10.10
N PRO A 235 9.35 18.62 -9.26
CA PRO A 235 9.32 18.43 -7.81
C PRO A 235 7.89 18.31 -7.30
N TYR A 236 7.70 17.48 -6.27
CA TYR A 236 6.39 17.27 -5.67
C TYR A 236 6.45 16.97 -4.18
N LEU A 237 5.31 17.19 -3.53
CA LEU A 237 5.03 16.86 -2.14
C LEU A 237 3.76 16.03 -2.04
N LEU A 238 3.82 14.98 -1.22
CA LEU A 238 2.72 14.05 -0.96
C LEU A 238 2.45 13.99 0.53
N ALA A 239 1.19 14.07 0.93
CA ALA A 239 0.80 13.87 2.32
C ALA A 239 -0.38 12.92 2.42
N GLY A 240 -0.42 12.16 3.51
CA GLY A 240 -1.52 11.25 3.78
C GLY A 240 -1.87 11.24 5.26
N PHE A 241 -3.16 11.11 5.55
CA PHE A 241 -3.65 10.80 6.88
C PHE A 241 -4.80 9.81 6.85
N ALA A 242 -4.99 9.06 7.94
CA ALA A 242 -6.19 8.25 8.14
C ALA A 242 -6.80 8.43 9.53
N VAL A 243 -8.11 8.25 9.63
CA VAL A 243 -8.85 8.16 10.90
C VAL A 243 -9.86 7.02 10.75
N SER A 244 -9.68 5.94 11.54
CA SER A 244 -10.43 4.69 11.34
C SER A 244 -10.29 4.24 9.88
N ASP A 245 -11.39 3.94 9.20
CA ASP A 245 -11.36 3.43 7.83
C ASP A 245 -11.29 4.54 6.77
N PHE A 246 -11.31 5.81 7.18
CA PHE A 246 -11.25 6.96 6.28
C PHE A 246 -9.80 7.40 6.07
N SER A 247 -9.41 7.63 4.82
CA SER A 247 -8.11 8.19 4.45
C SER A 247 -8.27 9.44 3.61
N LEU A 248 -7.36 10.39 3.79
CA LEU A 248 -7.15 11.55 2.94
C LEU A 248 -5.73 11.52 2.41
N GLN A 249 -5.56 11.77 1.12
CA GLN A 249 -4.24 11.84 0.48
C GLN A 249 -4.19 13.09 -0.40
N THR A 250 -3.02 13.73 -0.47
CA THR A 250 -2.82 14.97 -1.21
C THR A 250 -1.54 14.92 -2.00
N GLU A 251 -1.54 15.55 -3.18
CA GLU A 251 -0.36 15.75 -4.02
C GLU A 251 -0.30 17.20 -4.47
N LEU A 252 0.90 17.76 -4.44
CA LEU A 252 1.23 19.03 -5.08
C LEU A 252 2.50 18.83 -5.89
N LYS A 253 2.44 19.12 -7.19
CA LYS A 253 3.54 18.96 -8.15
C LYS A 253 3.64 20.21 -9.01
N ILE A 254 4.87 20.63 -9.30
CA ILE A 254 5.16 21.83 -10.08
C ILE A 254 6.02 21.42 -11.25
N GLU A 255 5.59 21.69 -12.48
CA GLU A 255 6.37 21.45 -13.68
C GLU A 255 7.22 22.69 -14.01
N MET A 256 8.51 22.46 -14.26
CA MET A 256 9.45 23.48 -14.72
C MET A 256 10.27 22.93 -15.89
N PRO A 257 10.44 23.68 -16.99
CA PRO A 257 11.29 23.25 -18.09
C PRO A 257 12.75 23.27 -17.64
N MET A 258 13.52 22.23 -17.95
CA MET A 258 14.94 22.19 -17.57
C MET A 258 15.78 23.26 -18.28
N SER A 259 15.26 23.85 -19.38
CA SER A 259 15.89 25.00 -20.04
C SER A 259 15.82 26.29 -19.22
N ASP A 260 14.79 26.44 -18.39
CA ASP A 260 14.63 27.57 -17.47
C ASP A 260 13.81 27.15 -16.24
N VAL A 261 14.52 26.76 -15.17
CA VAL A 261 13.90 26.29 -13.92
C VAL A 261 13.27 27.41 -13.08
N THR A 262 13.27 28.66 -13.57
CA THR A 262 12.55 29.77 -12.94
C THR A 262 11.14 29.95 -13.50
N GLU A 263 10.86 29.35 -14.65
CA GLU A 263 9.55 29.32 -15.27
C GLU A 263 8.73 28.14 -14.71
N VAL A 264 7.52 28.42 -14.24
CA VAL A 264 6.56 27.39 -13.85
C VAL A 264 5.57 27.22 -14.98
N THR A 265 5.56 26.05 -15.61
CA THR A 265 4.70 25.76 -16.76
C THR A 265 3.35 25.19 -16.35
N GLU A 266 3.31 24.37 -15.31
CA GLU A 266 2.09 23.72 -14.84
C GLU A 266 2.16 23.48 -13.33
N VAL A 267 1.05 23.69 -12.62
CA VAL A 267 0.87 23.31 -11.22
C VAL A 267 -0.23 22.27 -11.11
N VAL A 268 0.14 21.06 -10.69
CA VAL A 268 -0.77 19.94 -10.46
C VAL A 268 -1.05 19.83 -8.96
N TYR A 269 -2.34 19.73 -8.61
CA TYR A 269 -2.77 19.55 -7.23
C TYR A 269 -3.92 18.55 -7.16
N ASN A 270 -3.71 17.46 -6.42
CA ASN A 270 -4.73 16.43 -6.23
C ASN A 270 -5.09 16.27 -4.75
N LEU A 271 -6.37 15.95 -4.50
CA LEU A 271 -6.90 15.66 -3.19
C LEU A 271 -7.82 14.45 -3.28
N TYR A 272 -7.47 13.37 -2.61
CA TYR A 272 -8.29 12.17 -2.46
C TYR A 272 -8.89 12.10 -1.05
N GLY A 273 -10.16 11.73 -0.96
CA GLY A 273 -10.80 11.28 0.27
C GLY A 273 -11.59 10.00 0.02
N GLY A 274 -11.40 8.99 0.86
CA GLY A 274 -12.09 7.72 0.69
C GLY A 274 -12.11 6.86 1.93
N ARG A 275 -12.85 5.76 1.85
CA ARG A 275 -13.08 4.83 2.95
C ARG A 275 -12.99 3.38 2.49
N ASP A 276 -12.31 2.56 3.28
CA ASP A 276 -12.34 1.10 3.16
C ASP A 276 -13.59 0.54 3.85
N LEU A 277 -14.25 -0.43 3.21
CA LEU A 277 -15.55 -0.96 3.68
C LEU A 277 -15.41 -2.16 4.62
N SER A 278 -14.20 -2.66 4.82
CA SER A 278 -13.82 -3.76 5.71
C SER A 278 -12.33 -3.70 6.01
N GLY A 279 -11.89 -4.35 7.09
CA GLY A 279 -10.47 -4.48 7.45
C GLY A 279 -9.76 -5.67 6.79
N LEU A 280 -10.24 -6.13 5.62
CA LEU A 280 -9.56 -7.19 4.87
C LEU A 280 -8.63 -6.56 3.82
N PRO A 281 -7.46 -7.14 3.49
CA PRO A 281 -6.63 -6.64 2.38
C PRO A 281 -7.39 -6.61 1.03
N SER A 282 -8.31 -7.56 0.85
CA SER A 282 -9.20 -7.64 -0.31
C SER A 282 -10.40 -6.67 -0.27
N THR A 283 -10.40 -5.67 0.61
CA THR A 283 -11.55 -4.78 0.83
C THR A 283 -12.02 -4.06 -0.43
N TRP A 284 -13.28 -3.61 -0.39
CA TRP A 284 -13.77 -2.59 -1.30
C TRP A 284 -13.46 -1.22 -0.70
N SER A 285 -13.04 -0.26 -1.53
CA SER A 285 -12.85 1.12 -1.12
C SER A 285 -13.69 2.03 -2.00
N ILE A 286 -14.39 2.99 -1.40
CA ILE A 286 -15.08 4.06 -2.12
C ILE A 286 -14.33 5.37 -1.88
N GLY A 287 -14.23 6.21 -2.90
CA GLY A 287 -13.57 7.49 -2.73
C GLY A 287 -13.90 8.50 -3.81
N ILE A 288 -13.39 9.70 -3.60
CA ILE A 288 -13.54 10.83 -4.51
C ILE A 288 -12.21 11.57 -4.57
N GLU A 289 -11.78 11.93 -5.78
CA GLU A 289 -10.63 12.79 -6.00
C GLU A 289 -11.08 14.15 -6.55
N LEU A 290 -10.38 15.21 -6.15
CA LEU A 290 -10.31 16.46 -6.88
C LEU A 290 -8.98 16.47 -7.63
N ASN A 291 -9.04 16.73 -8.94
CA ASN A 291 -7.88 16.71 -9.81
C ASN A 291 -7.70 18.07 -10.48
N GLY A 292 -6.72 18.82 -10.00
CA GLY A 292 -6.43 20.19 -10.40
C GLY A 292 -5.16 20.29 -11.23
N VAL A 293 -5.22 21.11 -12.29
CA VAL A 293 -4.08 21.47 -13.13
C VAL A 293 -4.22 22.94 -13.53
N ASP A 294 -3.41 23.82 -12.94
CA ASP A 294 -3.56 25.28 -13.04
C ASP A 294 -4.99 25.74 -12.72
N ASP A 295 -5.68 26.32 -13.70
CA ASP A 295 -7.06 26.80 -13.63
C ASP A 295 -8.11 25.73 -13.96
N ARG A 296 -7.68 24.50 -14.26
CA ARG A 296 -8.57 23.36 -14.57
C ARG A 296 -8.80 22.54 -13.32
N LEU A 297 -10.06 22.18 -13.08
CA LEU A 297 -10.44 21.32 -11.97
C LEU A 297 -11.47 20.30 -12.41
N ALA A 298 -11.26 19.05 -12.01
CA ALA A 298 -12.17 17.93 -12.20
C ALA A 298 -12.44 17.21 -10.87
N VAL A 299 -13.53 16.46 -10.82
CA VAL A 299 -13.86 15.54 -9.74
C VAL A 299 -13.91 14.11 -10.27
N THR A 300 -13.37 13.16 -9.53
CA THR A 300 -13.30 11.75 -9.92
C THR A 300 -13.83 10.87 -8.79
N PRO A 301 -15.14 10.57 -8.75
CA PRO A 301 -15.62 9.45 -7.95
C PRO A 301 -14.97 8.15 -8.43
N GLN A 302 -14.57 7.31 -7.47
CA GLN A 302 -13.88 6.05 -7.74
C GLN A 302 -14.29 4.92 -6.80
N LEU A 303 -14.14 3.70 -7.30
CA LEU A 303 -14.34 2.45 -6.58
C LEU A 303 -13.09 1.58 -6.77
N ARG A 304 -12.54 1.06 -5.69
CA ARG A 304 -11.40 0.14 -5.67
C ARG A 304 -11.83 -1.21 -5.10
N LYS A 305 -11.24 -2.29 -5.61
CA LYS A 305 -11.37 -3.65 -5.08
C LYS A 305 -10.03 -4.36 -5.05
N GLY A 306 -9.63 -4.86 -3.88
CA GLY A 306 -8.60 -5.89 -3.78
C GLY A 306 -9.10 -7.22 -4.39
N LEU A 307 -8.30 -7.78 -5.29
CA LEU A 307 -8.62 -8.99 -6.07
C LEU A 307 -8.08 -10.27 -5.43
N THR A 308 -7.01 -10.16 -4.65
CA THR A 308 -6.46 -11.27 -3.86
C THR A 308 -6.69 -11.05 -2.38
N LYS A 309 -6.78 -12.15 -1.60
CA LYS A 309 -6.90 -12.08 -0.14
C LYS A 309 -5.69 -11.44 0.53
N THR A 310 -4.52 -11.52 -0.12
CA THR A 310 -3.25 -10.93 0.30
C THR A 310 -3.17 -9.44 -0.01
N GLY A 311 -4.09 -8.87 -0.79
CA GLY A 311 -3.98 -7.48 -1.25
C GLY A 311 -3.02 -7.28 -2.44
N ALA A 312 -2.18 -8.27 -2.76
CA ALA A 312 -1.20 -8.25 -3.85
C ALA A 312 -1.73 -7.74 -5.19
N LEU A 313 -2.97 -8.05 -5.54
CA LEU A 313 -3.62 -7.53 -6.75
C LEU A 313 -4.82 -6.66 -6.39
N ALA A 314 -4.96 -5.53 -7.06
CA ALA A 314 -6.11 -4.66 -6.93
C ALA A 314 -6.50 -4.03 -8.27
N THR A 315 -7.72 -3.54 -8.34
CA THR A 315 -8.20 -2.74 -9.46
C THR A 315 -9.07 -1.60 -8.97
N ALA A 316 -9.08 -0.50 -9.70
CA ALA A 316 -10.00 0.60 -9.46
C ALA A 316 -10.60 1.12 -10.76
N TRP A 317 -11.77 1.72 -10.62
CA TRP A 317 -12.51 2.35 -11.71
C TRP A 317 -13.04 3.70 -11.22
N GLY A 318 -13.01 4.69 -12.11
CA GLY A 318 -13.53 6.01 -11.84
C GLY A 318 -13.95 6.74 -13.10
N VAL A 319 -14.65 7.85 -12.91
CA VAL A 319 -15.04 8.76 -13.99
C VAL A 319 -14.58 10.15 -13.63
N ARG A 320 -13.63 10.70 -14.38
CA ARG A 320 -13.16 12.07 -14.20
C ARG A 320 -14.11 13.03 -14.91
N ILE A 321 -14.73 13.91 -14.13
CA ILE A 321 -15.75 14.86 -14.57
C ILE A 321 -15.23 16.28 -14.39
N PRO A 322 -14.96 17.02 -15.48
CA PRO A 322 -14.52 18.42 -15.39
C PRO A 322 -15.59 19.30 -14.72
N ILE A 323 -15.18 20.13 -13.75
CA ILE A 323 -16.08 21.04 -13.03
C ILE A 323 -15.76 22.52 -13.30
N VAL A 324 -14.49 22.88 -13.50
CA VAL A 324 -14.03 24.23 -13.89
C VAL A 324 -13.36 24.16 -15.26
N ASN A 325 -13.51 25.18 -16.10
CA ASN A 325 -12.93 25.23 -17.46
C ASN A 325 -13.24 24.00 -18.32
N ARG A 326 -14.53 23.61 -18.32
CA ARG A 326 -15.04 22.39 -18.97
C ARG A 326 -14.85 22.37 -20.49
N HIS A 327 -14.72 23.52 -21.13
CA HIS A 327 -14.48 23.62 -22.57
C HIS A 327 -13.06 23.19 -22.97
N ARG A 328 -12.13 23.03 -22.01
CA ARG A 328 -10.75 22.58 -22.22
C ARG A 328 -10.50 21.16 -21.71
N GLN A 329 -11.55 20.44 -21.32
CA GLN A 329 -11.46 19.15 -20.66
C GLN A 329 -12.62 18.26 -21.06
N HIS A 330 -12.36 16.96 -21.21
CA HIS A 330 -13.40 15.98 -21.52
C HIS A 330 -13.65 15.06 -20.33
N VAL A 331 -14.82 14.42 -20.31
CA VAL A 331 -15.10 13.35 -19.36
C VAL A 331 -14.25 12.13 -19.73
N GLN A 332 -13.59 11.54 -18.74
CA GLN A 332 -12.71 10.40 -18.94
C GLN A 332 -13.13 9.23 -18.06
N TRP A 333 -13.22 8.05 -18.65
CA TRP A 333 -13.27 6.79 -17.92
C TRP A 333 -11.84 6.40 -17.57
N VAL A 334 -11.58 6.13 -16.30
CA VAL A 334 -10.25 5.90 -15.77
C VAL A 334 -10.25 4.69 -14.87
N GLY A 335 -9.08 4.10 -14.68
CA GLY A 335 -8.92 3.02 -13.73
C GLY A 335 -7.48 2.60 -13.60
N TYR A 336 -7.27 1.55 -12.81
CA TYR A 336 -5.99 0.85 -12.79
C TYR A 336 -6.16 -0.65 -12.56
N PHE A 337 -5.13 -1.38 -12.98
CA PHE A 337 -4.76 -2.67 -12.41
C PHE A 337 -3.42 -2.50 -11.69
N LEU A 338 -3.34 -3.01 -10.47
CA LEU A 338 -2.19 -2.86 -9.58
C LEU A 338 -1.70 -4.25 -9.17
N TRP A 339 -0.39 -4.41 -9.15
CA TRP A 339 0.28 -5.58 -8.60
C TRP A 339 1.43 -5.15 -7.68
N GLU A 340 1.26 -5.39 -6.37
CA GLU A 340 2.35 -5.35 -5.39
C GLU A 340 3.14 -6.66 -5.50
N TYR A 341 4.33 -6.59 -6.08
CA TYR A 341 5.05 -7.77 -6.53
C TYR A 341 5.84 -8.47 -5.43
N ARG A 342 5.94 -7.87 -4.24
CA ARG A 342 6.51 -8.53 -3.05
C ARG A 342 5.49 -9.42 -2.36
N ASP A 343 4.20 -9.17 -2.56
CA ASP A 343 3.15 -9.94 -1.93
C ASP A 343 2.78 -11.20 -2.73
N PRO A 344 2.51 -12.32 -2.05
CA PRO A 344 2.09 -13.54 -2.73
C PRO A 344 0.71 -13.34 -3.38
N VAL A 345 0.57 -13.69 -4.66
CA VAL A 345 -0.73 -13.64 -5.38
C VAL A 345 -1.64 -14.80 -4.95
N ARG A 346 -1.07 -15.91 -4.49
CA ARG A 346 -1.78 -17.10 -4.01
C ARG A 346 -1.12 -17.61 -2.74
N ALA A 347 -1.92 -18.19 -1.85
CA ALA A 347 -1.41 -18.98 -0.74
C ALA A 347 -0.50 -20.09 -1.30
N ALA A 348 0.70 -20.22 -0.75
CA ALA A 348 1.43 -21.48 -0.88
C ALA A 348 0.58 -22.58 -0.21
N PRO A 349 0.33 -23.71 -0.91
CA PRO A 349 -0.56 -24.77 -0.42
C PRO A 349 -0.13 -25.35 0.92
#